data_AF-Q2LU22-F1
#
_entry.id   AF-Q2LU22-F1
#
_cell.length_a   1.000
_cell.length_b   1.000
_cell.length_c   1.000
_cell.angle_alpha   90.00
_cell.angle_beta   90.00
_cell.angle_gamma   90.00
#
_symmetry.space_group_name_H-M   'P 1'
#
loop_
_entity.id
_entity.type
_entity.pdbx_description
1 polymer ?
#
loop_
_entity_poly.entity_id
_entity_poly.type
_entity_poly.pdbx_seq_one_letter_code
_entity_poly.pdbx_strand_id
1 'polypeptide(L)'
;MEEQNRLTDRIERKVSLARERDTRVIITRTSDTHRVLDIVRSADKAIRILRNGLLIRFTTPEVLPLLEDYQKAVEGLNRIAARICEKAGVPYRPPKGMENREDGADAEEKGKKK
;
A
#
# COMPACT_ATOMS: atom_id res chain seq x y z
N MET A 1 10.90 18.06 31.40
CA MET A 1 11.13 16.65 31.77
C MET A 1 10.01 15.74 31.26
N GLU A 2 8.74 16.04 31.49
CA GLU A 2 7.61 15.19 31.03
C GLU A 2 7.50 15.00 29.51
N GLU A 3 7.78 16.04 28.72
CA GLU A 3 7.68 15.98 27.26
C GLU A 3 8.77 15.11 26.62
N GLN A 4 9.99 15.14 27.19
CA GLN A 4 11.07 14.25 26.77
C GLN A 4 10.72 12.80 27.07
N ASN A 5 10.15 12.49 28.24
CA ASN A 5 9.70 11.14 28.56
C ASN A 5 8.63 10.64 27.58
N ARG A 6 7.63 11.46 27.22
CA ARG A 6 6.59 11.09 26.24
C ARG A 6 7.15 10.80 24.83
N LEU A 7 8.18 11.55 24.42
CA LEU A 7 8.86 11.31 23.14
C LEU A 7 9.63 10.00 23.17
N THR A 8 10.37 9.74 24.25
CA THR A 8 11.11 8.49 24.46
C THR A 8 10.18 7.29 24.47
N ASP A 9 9.07 7.35 25.21
CA ASP A 9 8.05 6.29 25.27
C ASP A 9 7.46 5.97 23.87
N ARG A 10 7.22 7.01 23.07
CA ARG A 10 6.73 6.85 21.69
C ARG A 10 7.78 6.18 20.79
N ILE A 11 9.04 6.54 20.96
CA ILE A 11 10.14 5.95 20.19
C ILE A 11 10.32 4.48 20.59
N GLU A 12 10.37 4.17 21.88
CA GLU A 12 10.48 2.80 22.38
C GLU A 12 9.33 1.92 21.92
N ARG A 13 8.09 2.44 21.95
CA ARG A 13 6.94 1.72 21.42
C ARG A 13 7.06 1.44 19.92
N LYS A 14 7.53 2.41 19.13
CA LYS A 14 7.79 2.20 17.69
C LYS A 14 8.88 1.16 17.46
N VAL A 15 9.95 1.18 18.26
CA VAL A 15 11.04 0.19 18.19
C VAL A 15 10.55 -1.21 18.56
N SER A 16 9.70 -1.33 19.58
CA SER A 16 9.11 -2.61 19.98
C SER A 16 8.25 -3.19 18.86
N LEU A 17 7.32 -2.41 18.30
CA LEU A 17 6.48 -2.84 17.19
C LEU A 17 7.31 -3.20 15.95
N ALA A 18 8.36 -2.43 15.67
CA ALA A 18 9.28 -2.69 14.57
C ALA A 18 10.04 -4.03 14.69
N ARG A 19 10.10 -4.64 15.88
CA ARG A 19 10.71 -5.95 16.10
C ARG A 19 9.74 -7.11 15.85
N GLU A 20 8.45 -6.86 15.71
CA GLU A 20 7.45 -7.90 15.46
C GLU A 20 7.61 -8.47 14.04
N ARG A 21 7.41 -9.78 13.89
CA ARG A 21 7.68 -10.52 12.64
C ARG A 21 6.78 -10.08 11.49
N ASP A 22 5.58 -9.62 11.79
CA ASP A 22 4.55 -9.18 10.85
C ASP A 22 4.63 -7.68 10.54
N THR A 23 5.52 -6.93 11.21
CA THR A 23 5.70 -5.50 10.99
C THR A 23 6.80 -5.25 9.95
N ARG A 24 6.50 -4.36 8.98
CA ARG A 24 7.51 -3.85 8.03
C ARG A 24 7.90 -2.43 8.40
N VAL A 25 9.21 -2.19 8.50
CA VAL A 25 9.77 -0.86 8.70
C VAL A 25 10.23 -0.29 7.37
N ILE A 26 9.81 0.93 7.05
CA ILE A 26 10.17 1.61 5.80
C ILE A 26 10.82 2.94 6.14
N ILE A 27 11.94 3.24 5.48
CA ILE A 27 12.59 4.55 5.56
C ILE A 27 11.85 5.50 4.62
N THR A 28 11.16 6.47 5.19
CA THR A 28 10.39 7.47 4.44
C THR A 28 11.29 8.62 4.00
N ARG A 29 11.38 8.85 2.68
CA ARG A 29 12.19 9.95 2.11
C ARG A 29 11.35 11.14 1.63
N THR A 30 10.03 10.98 1.54
CA THR A 30 9.10 11.98 1.01
C THR A 30 7.81 12.03 1.85
N SER A 31 7.17 13.20 1.88
CA SER A 31 5.87 13.40 2.55
C SER A 31 4.76 12.53 1.95
N ASP A 32 4.81 12.24 0.65
CA ASP A 32 3.83 11.40 -0.02
C ASP A 32 3.81 9.98 0.53
N THR A 33 4.98 9.47 0.96
CA THR A 33 5.08 8.16 1.61
C THR A 33 4.27 8.12 2.90
N HIS A 34 4.29 9.19 3.71
CA HIS A 34 3.52 9.24 4.95
C HIS A 34 2.01 9.16 4.71
N ARG A 35 1.51 9.90 3.72
CA ARG A 35 0.09 9.87 3.33
C ARG A 35 -0.36 8.48 2.90
N VAL A 36 0.44 7.81 2.07
CA VAL A 36 0.15 6.43 1.64
C VAL A 36 0.13 5.48 2.83
N LEU A 37 1.10 5.58 3.75
CA LEU A 37 1.14 4.73 4.94
C LEU A 37 -0.08 4.93 5.86
N ASP A 38 -0.55 6.16 6.03
CA ASP A 38 -1.74 6.44 6.84
C ASP A 38 -3.03 5.89 6.21
N ILE A 39 -3.14 5.97 4.87
CA ILE A 39 -4.24 5.36 4.10
C ILE A 39 -4.20 3.84 4.27
N VAL A 40 -3.05 3.21 4.03
CA VAL A 40 -2.87 1.75 4.16
C VAL A 40 -3.17 1.28 5.57
N ARG A 41 -2.69 1.99 6.61
CA ARG A 41 -2.97 1.65 8.01
C ARG A 41 -4.47 1.66 8.32
N SER A 42 -5.19 2.66 7.83
CA SER A 42 -6.62 2.80 8.06
C SER A 42 -7.41 1.72 7.31
N ALA A 43 -7.02 1.45 6.06
CA ALA A 43 -7.60 0.40 5.24
C ALA A 43 -7.38 -0.99 5.84
N ASP A 44 -6.15 -1.34 6.27
CA ASP A 44 -5.82 -2.64 6.86
C ASP A 44 -6.70 -2.95 8.08
N LYS A 45 -6.82 -1.98 9.00
CA LYS A 45 -7.70 -2.11 10.17
C LYS A 45 -9.15 -2.37 9.77
N ALA A 46 -9.67 -1.64 8.79
CA ALA A 46 -11.04 -1.80 8.33
C ALA A 46 -11.26 -3.14 7.61
N ILE A 47 -10.34 -3.52 6.71
CA ILE A 47 -10.36 -4.80 5.98
C ILE A 47 -10.36 -5.97 6.96
N ARG A 48 -9.54 -5.91 8.02
CA ARG A 48 -9.54 -6.92 9.08
C ARG A 48 -10.91 -7.04 9.77
N ILE A 49 -11.55 -5.91 10.08
CA ILE A 49 -12.90 -5.91 10.68
C ILE A 49 -13.93 -6.50 9.72
N LEU A 50 -13.90 -6.09 8.45
CA LEU A 50 -14.82 -6.59 7.42
C LEU A 50 -14.66 -8.10 7.23
N ARG A 51 -13.43 -8.60 7.12
CA ARG A 51 -13.14 -10.04 6.97
C ARG A 51 -13.59 -10.85 8.18
N ASN A 52 -13.30 -10.37 9.40
CA ASN A 52 -13.71 -11.08 10.62
C ASN A 52 -15.22 -11.01 10.88
N GLY A 53 -15.90 -10.00 10.34
CA GLY A 53 -17.35 -9.83 10.45
C GLY A 53 -18.14 -10.43 9.28
N LEU A 54 -17.48 -11.03 8.29
CA LEU A 54 -18.15 -11.58 7.12
C LEU A 54 -19.09 -12.73 7.52
N LEU A 55 -20.31 -12.73 6.97
CA LEU A 55 -21.40 -13.68 7.30
C LEU A 55 -21.95 -13.58 8.74
N ILE A 56 -21.41 -12.69 9.57
CA ILE A 56 -21.89 -12.43 10.94
C ILE A 56 -22.53 -11.04 11.03
N ARG A 57 -21.83 -10.03 10.52
CA ARG A 57 -22.21 -8.60 10.56
C ARG A 57 -22.31 -7.97 9.18
N PHE A 58 -21.62 -8.52 8.19
CA PHE A 58 -21.57 -8.02 6.83
C PHE A 58 -21.87 -9.13 5.83
N THR A 59 -22.51 -8.79 4.71
CA THR A 59 -22.77 -9.74 3.63
C THR A 59 -21.67 -9.70 2.57
N THR A 60 -21.49 -10.81 1.84
CA THR A 60 -20.52 -10.87 0.75
C THR A 60 -20.74 -9.80 -0.33
N PRO A 61 -21.98 -9.56 -0.82
CA PRO A 61 -22.22 -8.53 -1.83
C PRO A 61 -21.87 -7.10 -1.38
N GLU A 62 -21.90 -6.81 -0.08
CA GLU A 62 -21.49 -5.50 0.46
C GLU A 62 -19.97 -5.37 0.57
N VAL A 63 -19.28 -6.44 0.96
CA VAL A 63 -17.84 -6.40 1.26
C VAL A 63 -16.99 -6.62 0.01
N LEU A 64 -17.40 -7.53 -0.86
CA LEU A 64 -16.59 -7.95 -2.01
C LEU A 64 -16.21 -6.78 -2.93
N PRO A 65 -17.13 -5.88 -3.33
CA PRO A 65 -16.79 -4.75 -4.20
C PRO A 65 -15.74 -3.82 -3.58
N LEU A 66 -15.82 -3.58 -2.25
CA LEU A 66 -14.86 -2.74 -1.54
C LEU A 66 -13.45 -3.34 -1.54
N LEU A 67 -13.34 -4.66 -1.39
CA LEU A 67 -12.06 -5.37 -1.43
C LEU A 67 -11.49 -5.42 -2.84
N GLU A 68 -12.33 -5.58 -3.86
CA GLU A 68 -11.93 -5.53 -5.27
C GLU A 68 -11.41 -4.15 -5.66
N ASP A 69 -12.10 -3.08 -5.26
CA ASP A 69 -11.67 -1.71 -5.57
C ASP A 69 -10.37 -1.35 -4.84
N TYR A 70 -10.20 -1.82 -3.60
CA TYR A 70 -8.92 -1.69 -2.90
C TYR A 70 -7.79 -2.43 -3.64
N GLN A 71 -8.05 -3.65 -4.10
CA GLN A 71 -7.08 -4.44 -4.86
C GLN A 71 -6.70 -3.75 -6.19
N LYS A 72 -7.67 -3.23 -6.94
CA LYS A 72 -7.43 -2.44 -8.16
C LYS A 72 -6.58 -1.20 -7.87
N ALA A 73 -6.84 -0.51 -6.75
CA ALA A 73 -6.05 0.66 -6.35
C ALA A 73 -4.59 0.28 -6.01
N VAL A 74 -4.37 -0.87 -5.36
CA VAL A 74 -3.02 -1.40 -5.09
C VAL A 74 -2.29 -1.74 -6.39
N GLU A 75 -2.96 -2.36 -7.36
CA GLU A 75 -2.40 -2.66 -8.67
C GLU A 75 -2.07 -1.39 -9.47
N GLY A 76 -2.93 -0.37 -9.40
CA GLY A 76 -2.69 0.95 -9.97
C GLY A 76 -1.45 1.62 -9.34
N LEU A 77 -1.33 1.56 -8.02
CA LEU A 77 -0.17 2.08 -7.31
C LEU A 77 1.12 1.35 -7.70
N ASN A 78 1.09 0.03 -7.84
CA ASN A 78 2.23 -0.78 -8.29
C ASN A 78 2.70 -0.38 -9.70
N ARG A 79 1.76 -0.18 -10.64
CA ARG A 79 2.05 0.28 -12.01
C ARG A 79 2.67 1.68 -12.03
N ILE A 80 2.10 2.62 -11.27
CA ILE A 80 2.62 3.99 -11.18
C ILE A 80 4.02 3.99 -10.53
N ALA A 81 4.22 3.21 -9.46
CA ALA A 81 5.50 3.10 -8.79
C ALA A 81 6.59 2.55 -9.72
N ALA A 82 6.25 1.54 -10.55
CA ALA A 82 7.17 1.00 -11.54
C ALA A 82 7.62 2.06 -12.55
N ARG A 83 6.68 2.84 -13.10
CA ARG A 83 6.97 3.94 -14.04
C ARG A 83 7.82 5.06 -13.41
N ILE A 84 7.55 5.42 -12.15
CA ILE A 84 8.35 6.40 -11.41
C ILE A 84 9.78 5.88 -11.25
N CYS A 85 9.95 4.62 -10.85
CA CYS A 85 11.25 4.00 -10.64
C CYS A 85 12.03 3.89 -11.96
N GLU A 86 11.38 3.45 -13.05
CA GLU A 86 11.96 3.42 -14.39
C GLU A 86 12.46 4.81 -14.81
N LYS A 87 11.62 5.84 -14.66
CA LYS A 87 11.99 7.22 -15.01
C LYS A 87 13.16 7.73 -14.16
N ALA A 88 13.25 7.32 -12.90
CA ALA A 88 14.31 7.71 -11.98
C ALA A 88 15.57 6.84 -12.08
N GLY A 89 15.58 5.78 -12.90
CA GLY A 89 16.69 4.82 -12.98
C GLY A 89 16.87 3.98 -11.71
N VAL A 90 15.82 3.82 -10.90
CA VAL A 90 15.83 3.02 -9.67
C VAL A 90 15.31 1.61 -9.98
N PRO A 91 16.01 0.53 -9.60
CA PRO A 91 15.51 -0.82 -9.81
C PRO A 91 14.25 -1.05 -8.97
N TYR A 92 13.15 -1.40 -9.64
CA TYR A 92 11.89 -1.76 -8.99
C TYR A 92 11.65 -3.26 -9.04
N ARG A 93 11.32 -3.86 -7.90
CA ARG A 93 10.90 -5.26 -7.82
C ARG A 93 9.42 -5.30 -7.43
N PRO A 94 8.52 -5.75 -8.32
CA PRO A 94 7.11 -5.84 -7.98
C PRO A 94 6.88 -6.86 -6.85
N PRO A 95 5.87 -6.65 -5.99
CA PRO A 95 5.43 -7.64 -5.02
C PRO A 95 5.01 -8.95 -5.70
N LYS A 96 5.16 -10.08 -4.99
CA LYS A 96 4.73 -11.40 -5.48
C LYS A 96 3.24 -11.35 -5.84
N GLY A 97 2.89 -11.84 -7.03
CA GLY A 97 1.51 -11.82 -7.53
C GLY A 97 1.06 -10.46 -8.11
N MET A 98 1.93 -9.45 -8.11
CA MET A 98 1.73 -8.16 -8.79
C MET A 98 2.83 -7.92 -9.82
N GLU A 99 3.37 -9.00 -10.39
CA GLU A 99 4.30 -8.91 -11.51
C GLU A 99 3.65 -8.05 -12.59
N ASN A 100 4.36 -7.01 -13.04
CA ASN A 100 3.91 -6.20 -14.16
C ASN A 100 3.97 -7.11 -15.39
N ARG A 101 2.87 -7.80 -15.68
CA ARG A 101 2.65 -8.33 -17.01
C ARG A 101 2.60 -7.13 -17.92
N GLU A 102 3.28 -7.21 -19.06
CA GLU A 102 3.11 -6.27 -20.16
C GLU A 102 1.70 -6.46 -20.72
N ASP A 103 0.68 -6.12 -19.93
CA ASP A 103 -0.67 -6.02 -20.42
C ASP A 103 -0.66 -4.76 -21.28
N GLY A 104 -0.54 -4.97 -22.59
CA GLY A 104 -0.35 -4.00 -23.66
C GLY A 104 -1.47 -2.96 -23.80
N ALA A 105 -1.73 -2.19 -22.75
CA ALA A 105 -2.63 -1.05 -22.75
C ALA A 105 -1.95 0.26 -23.20
N ASP A 106 -0.62 0.25 -23.40
CA ASP A 106 0.15 1.41 -23.89
C ASP A 106 0.57 1.28 -25.38
N ALA A 107 -0.02 0.35 -26.14
CA ALA A 107 0.29 0.16 -27.56
C ALA A 107 -0.59 0.98 -28.54
N GLU A 108 -1.71 1.59 -28.09
CA GLU A 108 -2.67 2.21 -29.02
C GLU A 108 -2.39 3.68 -29.40
N GLU A 109 -1.37 4.35 -28.86
CA GLU A 109 -1.14 5.78 -29.15
C GLU A 109 0.15 6.10 -29.93
N LYS A 110 0.72 5.13 -30.64
CA LYS A 110 1.83 5.36 -31.60
C LYS A 110 1.56 4.85 -33.02
N GLY A 111 0.28 4.75 -33.40
CA GLY A 111 -0.16 4.27 -34.71
C GLY A 111 -0.88 5.30 -35.58
N LYS A 112 -0.62 6.62 -35.43
CA LYS A 112 -1.24 7.64 -36.29
C LYS A 112 -0.28 8.76 -36.70
N LYS A 113 0.86 8.36 -37.27
CA LYS A 113 1.62 9.19 -38.22
C LYS A 113 2.24 8.30 -39.29
N LYS A 114 1.52 8.13 -40.40
CA LYS A 114 2.10 8.01 -41.72
C LYS A 114 1.09 8.48 -42.75
#